data_AF-A0A7Y3LSE6-F1
#
_entry.id   AF-A0A7Y3LSE6-F1
#
_cell.length_a   1.000
_cell.length_b   1.000
_cell.length_c   1.000
_cell.angle_alpha   90.00
_cell.angle_beta   90.00
_cell.angle_gamma   90.00
#
_symmetry.space_group_name_H-M   'P 1'
#
loop_
_entity.id
_entity.type
_entity.pdbx_description
1 polymer ?
#
loop_
_entity_poly.entity_id
_entity_poly.type
_entity_poly.pdbx_seq_one_letter_code
_entity_poly.pdbx_strand_id
1 'polypeptide(L)'
;MGQKLTRRKMLRGAIAVAGGATAAGMLPAGSAAASGSVATGSRGVATAAQANVEHPGYVVDGLDASSYLRLPAAARMPEYPAKGYLLDNLGGGAYGVRTAGGSNSMFLVTGEGVVVVDAPNGALVKAAIAEVTKLPVTHFIYSHSHGDHTGGAATFLTSNRKGTSPVYIAHEQAAARIKRAADPRRPVPTKTVRGDRYVLRTGGERIYLDYHGNFHSPGDLFVFAPRQKVLMLVDVIAPRYAPYFQLGHTPDIPLYMTVSDVVLRYDFRTFIGGHAHHYGTRQDIATYGKYLDDLYNTARKVFLEGRVDFSQLEPGNAWGGSQLFYGTLARQTAEQMPKHWLTELAGADLYVEGSARVLLYSFWTDYAPFPGGPNDPNR
;
A
#
# COMPACT_ATOMS: atom_id res chain seq x y z
N MET A 1 13.93 -16.72 -24.10
CA MET A 1 14.00 -15.25 -24.27
C MET A 1 12.61 -14.69 -23.97
N GLY A 2 12.33 -14.36 -22.70
CA GLY A 2 10.98 -14.00 -22.27
C GLY A 2 10.64 -12.56 -22.66
N GLN A 3 9.54 -12.34 -23.40
CA GLN A 3 9.01 -11.00 -23.63
C GLN A 3 8.63 -10.35 -22.28
N LYS A 4 9.12 -9.13 -22.03
CA LYS A 4 8.62 -8.30 -20.91
C LYS A 4 7.12 -8.08 -21.10
N LEU A 5 6.32 -8.41 -20.08
CA LEU A 5 4.88 -8.15 -20.09
C LEU A 5 4.63 -6.68 -19.76
N THR A 6 3.92 -5.97 -20.63
CA THR A 6 3.42 -4.62 -20.36
C THR A 6 2.30 -4.68 -19.32
N ARG A 7 2.13 -3.66 -18.47
CA ARG A 7 1.04 -3.54 -17.48
C ARG A 7 -0.36 -3.83 -18.01
N ARG A 8 -0.68 -3.38 -19.24
CA ARG A 8 -1.96 -3.70 -19.92
C ARG A 8 -2.20 -5.20 -20.15
N LYS A 9 -1.13 -6.00 -20.28
CA LYS A 9 -1.22 -7.47 -20.41
C LYS A 9 -1.27 -8.16 -19.04
N MET A 10 -0.75 -7.55 -17.98
CA MET A 10 -0.85 -8.07 -16.61
C MET A 10 -2.33 -8.19 -16.19
N LEU A 11 -3.16 -7.19 -16.50
CA LEU A 11 -4.62 -7.21 -16.30
C LEU A 11 -5.36 -8.30 -17.09
N ARG A 12 -4.77 -8.83 -18.18
CA ARG A 12 -5.42 -9.78 -19.10
C ARG A 12 -4.98 -11.22 -18.90
N GLY A 13 -4.19 -11.49 -17.85
CA GLY A 13 -3.97 -12.81 -17.27
C GLY A 13 -3.79 -13.97 -18.25
N ALA A 14 -2.67 -14.08 -18.95
CA ALA A 14 -2.28 -15.34 -19.60
C ALA A 14 -0.95 -15.81 -19.00
N ILE A 15 -1.04 -16.71 -18.01
CA ILE A 15 0.13 -17.46 -17.53
C ILE A 15 0.01 -18.88 -18.08
N ALA A 16 0.64 -19.13 -19.22
CA ALA A 16 0.93 -20.51 -19.63
C ALA A 16 2.07 -21.02 -18.75
N VAL A 17 1.76 -21.91 -17.82
CA VAL A 17 2.77 -22.66 -17.06
C VAL A 17 3.41 -23.66 -18.03
N ALA A 18 4.71 -23.53 -18.29
CA ALA A 18 5.44 -24.58 -19.00
C ALA A 18 5.42 -25.84 -18.13
N GLY A 19 4.79 -26.90 -18.62
CA GLY A 19 4.59 -28.16 -17.90
C GLY A 19 5.90 -28.68 -17.31
N GLY A 20 5.95 -28.77 -15.98
CA GLY A 20 7.17 -29.18 -15.29
C GLY A 20 7.10 -29.21 -13.76
N ALA A 21 5.90 -29.31 -13.18
CA ALA A 21 5.63 -29.82 -11.84
C ALA A 21 4.10 -29.85 -11.69
N THR A 22 3.49 -31.02 -11.62
CA THR A 22 2.06 -31.14 -11.38
C THR A 22 1.73 -30.62 -9.99
N ALA A 23 1.28 -29.38 -9.90
CA ALA A 23 0.62 -28.78 -8.74
C ALA A 23 -0.78 -29.38 -8.48
N ALA A 24 -1.03 -30.62 -8.93
CA ALA A 24 -2.31 -31.31 -8.84
C ALA A 24 -2.51 -32.07 -7.50
N GLY A 25 -1.54 -32.00 -6.58
CA GLY A 25 -1.61 -32.68 -5.27
C GLY A 25 -1.97 -31.78 -4.09
N MET A 26 -2.21 -30.49 -4.28
CA MET A 26 -2.36 -29.51 -3.19
C MET A 26 -3.76 -28.89 -3.16
N LEU A 27 -4.80 -29.72 -3.04
CA LEU A 27 -6.09 -29.26 -2.52
C LEU A 27 -6.37 -29.93 -1.17
N PRO A 28 -6.77 -29.17 -0.14
CA PRO A 28 -7.45 -29.73 1.00
C PRO A 28 -8.88 -30.06 0.55
N ALA A 29 -9.14 -31.32 0.20
CA ALA A 29 -10.50 -31.82 0.23
C ALA A 29 -10.91 -31.96 1.69
N GLY A 30 -11.69 -30.99 2.17
CA GLY A 30 -12.45 -31.16 3.39
C GLY A 30 -13.36 -32.38 3.28
N SER A 31 -13.54 -33.07 4.40
CA SER A 31 -14.44 -34.21 4.64
C SER A 31 -14.13 -35.52 3.90
N ALA A 32 -13.54 -36.48 4.62
CA ALA A 32 -14.10 -37.81 4.78
C ALA A 32 -13.31 -38.59 5.83
N ALA A 33 -14.04 -39.23 6.74
CA ALA A 33 -13.54 -40.09 7.79
C ALA A 33 -12.67 -41.24 7.22
N ALA A 34 -11.59 -41.56 7.93
CA ALA A 34 -10.91 -42.84 7.78
C ALA A 34 -10.90 -43.55 9.15
N SER A 35 -11.86 -44.46 9.29
CA SER A 35 -11.81 -45.61 10.18
C SER A 35 -10.72 -46.58 9.69
N GLY A 36 -9.79 -46.97 10.57
CA GLY A 36 -8.80 -48.01 10.30
C GLY A 36 -7.90 -48.24 11.52
N SER A 37 -7.79 -49.49 11.96
CA SER A 37 -7.36 -49.90 13.30
C SER A 37 -5.98 -50.59 13.31
N VAL A 38 -5.33 -50.53 14.49
CA VAL A 38 -4.35 -51.49 15.09
C VAL A 38 -2.94 -51.46 14.42
N ALA A 39 -1.81 -51.39 15.13
CA ALA A 39 -1.40 -52.19 16.28
C ALA A 39 -0.44 -51.50 17.27
N THR A 40 -0.56 -51.94 18.52
CA THR A 40 0.26 -51.67 19.68
C THR A 40 1.62 -52.38 19.63
N GLY A 41 2.69 -51.67 19.98
CA GLY A 41 4.01 -52.24 20.28
C GLY A 41 4.71 -51.41 21.35
N SER A 42 5.02 -52.03 22.48
CA SER A 42 5.38 -51.41 23.76
C SER A 42 6.87 -51.09 23.94
N ARG A 43 7.10 -49.90 24.53
CA ARG A 43 8.13 -49.49 25.52
C ARG A 43 9.57 -49.99 25.39
N GLY A 44 10.47 -49.02 25.20
CA GLY A 44 11.79 -48.99 25.84
C GLY A 44 12.03 -47.58 26.40
N VAL A 45 12.21 -47.47 27.72
CA VAL A 45 12.55 -46.22 28.41
C VAL A 45 14.07 -46.16 28.52
N ALA A 46 14.67 -45.09 27.99
CA ALA A 46 16.06 -44.73 28.28
C ALA A 46 16.18 -43.20 28.43
N THR A 47 16.33 -42.81 29.69
CA THR A 47 17.06 -41.66 30.26
C THR A 47 17.03 -40.31 29.51
N ALA A 48 16.40 -39.35 30.19
CA ALA A 48 16.35 -37.93 29.85
C ALA A 48 17.75 -37.31 29.69
N ALA A 49 18.05 -36.86 28.49
CA ALA A 49 18.86 -35.67 28.28
C ALA A 49 17.88 -34.49 28.10
N GLN A 50 18.00 -33.46 28.93
CA GLN A 50 17.32 -32.18 28.73
C GLN A 50 17.82 -31.56 27.42
N ALA A 51 17.11 -31.82 26.33
CA ALA A 51 17.15 -30.94 25.18
C ALA A 51 16.12 -29.84 25.44
N ASN A 52 16.60 -28.63 25.68
CA ASN A 52 15.78 -27.42 25.63
C ASN A 52 15.10 -27.38 24.27
N VAL A 53 13.82 -27.73 24.23
CA VAL A 53 12.96 -27.40 23.09
C VAL A 53 12.65 -25.92 23.26
N GLU A 54 13.53 -25.09 22.72
CA GLU A 54 13.17 -23.72 22.42
C GLU A 54 12.01 -23.78 21.41
N HIS A 55 10.81 -23.44 21.87
CA HIS A 55 9.81 -22.91 20.98
C HIS A 55 10.47 -21.75 20.22
N PRO A 56 10.50 -21.74 18.88
CA PRO A 56 10.73 -20.48 18.19
C PRO A 56 9.45 -19.68 18.37
N GLY A 57 9.35 -19.01 19.53
CA GLY A 57 8.65 -17.75 19.60
C GLY A 57 9.17 -16.84 18.49
N TYR A 58 8.40 -15.83 18.13
CA TYR A 58 8.88 -14.75 17.29
C TYR A 58 10.07 -14.06 17.99
N VAL A 59 11.24 -14.65 17.83
CA VAL A 59 12.51 -14.07 18.17
C VAL A 59 12.80 -13.12 17.03
N VAL A 60 12.45 -11.85 17.24
CA VAL A 60 12.95 -10.76 16.40
C VAL A 60 14.37 -10.43 16.86
N ASP A 61 15.24 -11.43 16.98
CA ASP A 61 16.66 -11.19 17.17
C ASP A 61 17.23 -10.77 15.82
N GLY A 62 17.96 -9.65 15.80
CA GLY A 62 18.77 -9.26 14.64
C GLY A 62 18.25 -8.09 13.78
N LEU A 63 17.26 -7.30 14.22
CA LEU A 63 17.01 -5.99 13.59
C LEU A 63 18.08 -4.98 14.03
N ASP A 64 19.31 -5.15 13.54
CA ASP A 64 20.36 -4.13 13.68
C ASP A 64 20.18 -3.06 12.59
N ALA A 65 19.99 -1.81 13.00
CA ALA A 65 19.86 -0.67 12.08
C ALA A 65 21.07 -0.51 11.16
N SER A 66 22.24 -1.07 11.50
CA SER A 66 23.44 -1.06 10.67
C SER A 66 23.34 -1.97 9.43
N SER A 67 22.36 -2.90 9.40
CA SER A 67 22.15 -3.85 8.30
C SER A 67 21.41 -3.23 7.09
N TYR A 68 20.84 -2.04 7.24
CA TYR A 68 20.05 -1.38 6.20
C TYR A 68 20.91 -0.42 5.37
N LEU A 69 20.55 -0.29 4.09
CA LEU A 69 21.21 0.65 3.20
C LEU A 69 20.91 2.10 3.61
N ARG A 70 21.92 2.96 3.41
CA ARG A 70 21.73 4.41 3.57
C ARG A 70 20.72 4.92 2.55
N LEU A 71 19.90 5.88 2.94
CA LEU A 71 18.96 6.54 2.04
C LEU A 71 19.68 7.14 0.82
N PRO A 72 19.17 6.88 -0.41
CA PRO A 72 19.56 7.63 -1.60
C PRO A 72 19.47 9.13 -1.35
N ALA A 73 20.40 9.90 -1.92
CA ALA A 73 20.46 11.35 -1.70
C ALA A 73 19.11 12.04 -2.00
N ALA A 74 18.41 11.58 -3.04
CA ALA A 74 17.11 12.12 -3.44
C ALA A 74 15.98 11.83 -2.42
N ALA A 75 16.10 10.79 -1.59
CA ALA A 75 15.10 10.40 -0.59
C ALA A 75 15.40 10.94 0.81
N ARG A 76 16.57 11.55 1.05
CA ARG A 76 16.95 12.08 2.36
C ARG A 76 15.97 13.13 2.85
N MET A 77 15.57 13.03 4.11
CA MET A 77 14.69 14.02 4.71
C MET A 77 15.31 15.43 4.64
N PRO A 78 14.53 16.47 4.33
CA PRO A 78 14.97 17.84 4.45
C PRO A 78 15.13 18.22 5.92
N GLU A 79 15.79 19.35 6.19
CA GLU A 79 15.80 19.94 7.51
C GLU A 79 14.42 20.50 7.86
N TYR A 80 13.95 20.21 9.08
CA TYR A 80 12.69 20.72 9.58
C TYR A 80 12.93 21.82 10.61
N PRO A 81 12.16 22.92 10.56
CA PRO A 81 12.20 23.94 11.60
C PRO A 81 11.65 23.39 12.93
N ALA A 82 11.93 24.09 14.03
CA ALA A 82 11.48 23.71 15.38
C ALA A 82 9.95 23.54 15.50
N LYS A 83 9.17 24.20 14.62
CA LYS A 83 7.70 24.03 14.55
C LYS A 83 7.27 22.64 14.07
N GLY A 84 8.18 21.79 13.59
CA GLY A 84 7.95 20.38 13.30
C GLY A 84 7.31 20.08 11.94
N TYR A 85 7.09 21.10 11.09
CA TYR A 85 6.56 20.93 9.75
C TYR A 85 7.12 21.97 8.76
N LEU A 86 7.11 21.57 7.49
CA LEU A 86 7.33 22.44 6.33
C LEU A 86 5.97 22.78 5.72
N LEU A 87 5.82 24.05 5.33
CA LEU A 87 4.64 24.58 4.67
C LEU A 87 5.05 25.10 3.29
N ASP A 88 4.59 24.41 2.25
CA ASP A 88 4.99 24.68 0.88
C ASP A 88 3.83 25.31 0.11
N ASN A 89 4.06 26.47 -0.53
CA ASN A 89 3.09 27.08 -1.44
C ASN A 89 3.17 26.39 -2.81
N LEU A 90 2.09 25.70 -3.19
CA LEU A 90 2.00 24.93 -4.44
C LEU A 90 1.37 25.72 -5.59
N GLY A 91 0.99 26.97 -5.33
CA GLY A 91 0.39 27.90 -6.29
C GLY A 91 -1.14 27.88 -6.29
N GLY A 92 -1.74 29.00 -6.71
CA GLY A 92 -3.19 29.12 -6.88
C GLY A 92 -4.01 28.84 -5.61
N GLY A 93 -3.45 29.13 -4.43
CA GLY A 93 -4.09 28.91 -3.13
C GLY A 93 -3.88 27.51 -2.53
N ALA A 94 -3.17 26.60 -3.22
CA ALA A 94 -2.85 25.28 -2.68
C ALA A 94 -1.57 25.32 -1.84
N TYR A 95 -1.60 24.62 -0.72
CA TYR A 95 -0.49 24.46 0.19
C TYR A 95 -0.36 23.01 0.59
N GLY A 96 0.88 22.53 0.69
CA GLY A 96 1.20 21.24 1.27
C GLY A 96 1.83 21.40 2.65
N VAL A 97 1.52 20.47 3.54
CA VAL A 97 2.09 20.39 4.89
C VAL A 97 2.83 19.07 5.00
N ARG A 98 4.14 19.11 5.21
CA ARG A 98 4.97 17.92 5.45
C ARG A 98 5.46 17.97 6.88
N THR A 99 5.31 16.89 7.64
CA THR A 99 5.75 16.85 9.04
C THR A 99 7.12 16.19 9.17
N ALA A 100 7.85 16.50 10.24
CA ALA A 100 9.12 15.83 10.56
C ALA A 100 8.94 14.31 10.79
N GLY A 101 7.74 13.89 11.22
CA GLY A 101 7.34 12.48 11.32
C GLY A 101 7.03 11.81 9.98
N GLY A 102 7.15 12.53 8.86
CA GLY A 102 7.02 11.97 7.51
C GLY A 102 5.58 11.88 7.00
N SER A 103 4.58 12.38 7.72
CA SER A 103 3.19 12.41 7.25
C SER A 103 2.87 13.72 6.54
N ASN A 104 2.03 13.65 5.52
CA ASN A 104 1.71 14.77 4.63
C ASN A 104 0.21 15.06 4.58
N SER A 105 -0.11 16.33 4.37
CA SER A 105 -1.48 16.81 4.13
C SER A 105 -1.47 17.94 3.11
N MET A 106 -2.64 18.32 2.60
CA MET A 106 -2.76 19.54 1.82
C MET A 106 -3.98 20.35 2.24
N PHE A 107 -3.94 21.64 1.97
CA PHE A 107 -5.13 22.48 2.04
C PHE A 107 -5.18 23.46 0.87
N LEU A 108 -6.40 23.87 0.52
CA LEU A 108 -6.67 24.85 -0.52
C LEU A 108 -7.44 26.03 0.08
N VAL A 109 -6.86 27.23 -0.02
CA VAL A 109 -7.55 28.48 0.32
C VAL A 109 -8.39 28.91 -0.87
N THR A 110 -9.70 29.06 -0.66
CA THR A 110 -10.68 29.44 -1.69
C THR A 110 -11.34 30.77 -1.31
N GLY A 111 -12.20 31.30 -2.20
CA GLY A 111 -12.99 32.50 -1.90
C GLY A 111 -13.99 32.35 -0.74
N GLU A 112 -14.37 31.12 -0.36
CA GLU A 112 -15.38 30.85 0.67
C GLU A 112 -14.80 30.30 1.98
N GLY A 113 -13.57 29.77 1.93
CA GLY A 113 -12.94 29.13 3.09
C GLY A 113 -11.80 28.21 2.69
N VAL A 114 -11.38 27.36 3.64
CA VAL A 114 -10.29 26.41 3.47
C VAL A 114 -10.85 24.99 3.28
N VAL A 115 -10.39 24.31 2.24
CA VAL A 115 -10.59 22.87 2.06
C VAL A 115 -9.34 22.15 2.55
N VAL A 116 -9.48 21.22 3.49
CA VAL A 116 -8.38 20.40 4.02
C VAL A 116 -8.49 18.98 3.48
N VAL A 117 -7.37 18.36 3.11
CA VAL A 117 -7.28 16.94 2.76
C VAL A 117 -6.35 16.27 3.74
N ASP A 118 -6.94 15.41 4.58
CA ASP A 118 -6.34 14.73 5.72
C ASP A 118 -5.69 15.65 6.78
N ALA A 119 -5.53 15.11 7.98
CA ALA A 119 -4.81 15.75 9.07
C ALA A 119 -4.31 14.70 10.06
N PRO A 120 -3.19 14.01 9.78
CA PRO A 120 -2.50 13.13 10.73
C PRO A 120 -2.35 13.77 12.11
N ASN A 121 -1.88 15.02 12.11
CA ASN A 121 -1.79 15.87 13.28
C ASN A 121 -2.60 17.15 13.06
N GLY A 122 -3.81 17.18 13.60
CA GLY A 122 -4.75 18.30 13.43
C GLY A 122 -4.20 19.64 13.94
N ALA A 123 -3.39 19.63 15.00
CA ALA A 123 -2.80 20.85 15.55
C ALA A 123 -1.76 21.46 14.60
N LEU A 124 -0.87 20.65 14.01
CA LEU A 124 0.11 21.13 13.05
C LEU A 124 -0.54 21.64 11.77
N VAL A 125 -1.54 20.92 11.23
CA VAL A 125 -2.27 21.36 10.03
C VAL A 125 -3.04 22.66 10.31
N LYS A 126 -3.69 22.78 11.48
CA LYS A 126 -4.39 24.02 11.88
C LYS A 126 -3.42 25.19 12.06
N ALA A 127 -2.24 24.97 12.63
CA ALA A 127 -1.20 25.99 12.73
C ALA A 127 -0.72 26.43 11.33
N ALA A 128 -0.48 25.49 10.42
CA ALA A 128 -0.06 25.76 9.05
C ALA A 128 -1.10 26.60 8.29
N ILE A 129 -2.39 26.30 8.45
CA ILE A 129 -3.48 27.10 7.86
C ILE A 129 -3.47 28.53 8.42
N ALA A 130 -3.26 28.69 9.73
CA ALA A 130 -3.27 30.00 10.39
C ALA A 130 -2.09 30.90 9.98
N GLU A 131 -0.97 30.32 9.52
CA GLU A 131 0.14 31.09 8.91
C GLU A 131 -0.26 31.73 7.58
N VAL A 132 -1.25 31.17 6.88
CA VAL A 132 -1.66 31.61 5.54
C VAL A 132 -2.92 32.45 5.57
N THR A 133 -3.92 32.07 6.36
CA THR A 133 -5.24 32.68 6.29
C THR A 133 -6.00 32.65 7.60
N LYS A 134 -6.93 33.60 7.75
CA LYS A 134 -7.91 33.65 8.85
C LYS A 134 -9.27 33.09 8.45
N LEU A 135 -9.41 32.63 7.21
CA LEU A 135 -10.65 32.02 6.71
C LEU A 135 -10.92 30.70 7.45
N PRO A 136 -12.19 30.36 7.70
CA PRO A 136 -12.54 29.11 8.36
C PRO A 136 -12.30 27.91 7.45
N VAL A 137 -12.07 26.74 8.07
CA VAL A 137 -12.16 25.47 7.36
C VAL A 137 -13.63 25.17 7.07
N THR A 138 -13.97 25.01 5.80
CA THR A 138 -15.36 24.75 5.34
C THR A 138 -15.57 23.31 4.92
N HIS A 139 -14.50 22.65 4.48
CA HIS A 139 -14.54 21.27 4.02
C HIS A 139 -13.33 20.50 4.53
N PHE A 140 -13.56 19.26 4.92
CA PHE A 140 -12.51 18.30 5.29
C PHE A 140 -12.71 17.05 4.46
N ILE A 141 -11.74 16.70 3.62
CA ILE A 141 -11.76 15.52 2.78
C ILE A 141 -10.87 14.47 3.43
N TYR A 142 -11.45 13.29 3.66
CA TYR A 142 -10.69 12.09 3.98
C TYR A 142 -10.22 11.45 2.68
N SER A 143 -8.91 11.27 2.50
CA SER A 143 -8.38 10.53 1.34
C SER A 143 -8.82 9.07 1.40
N HIS A 144 -8.79 8.48 2.60
CA HIS A 144 -9.20 7.13 2.89
C HIS A 144 -9.46 6.95 4.41
N SER A 145 -9.56 5.70 4.88
CA SER A 145 -10.07 5.40 6.22
C SER A 145 -9.03 5.10 7.31
N HIS A 146 -7.73 5.28 7.11
CA HIS A 146 -6.76 4.95 8.17
C HIS A 146 -6.54 6.08 9.19
N GLY A 147 -6.26 5.68 10.42
CA GLY A 147 -6.23 6.58 11.58
C GLY A 147 -5.01 7.50 11.60
N ASP A 148 -3.92 7.10 10.97
CA ASP A 148 -2.70 7.88 10.81
C ASP A 148 -2.88 9.09 9.88
N HIS A 149 -3.93 9.13 9.04
CA HIS A 149 -4.29 10.31 8.23
C HIS A 149 -5.50 11.06 8.73
N THR A 150 -6.44 10.33 9.33
CA THR A 150 -7.73 10.88 9.77
C THR A 150 -7.75 11.28 11.24
N GLY A 151 -6.72 10.92 12.01
CA GLY A 151 -6.68 11.00 13.47
C GLY A 151 -6.73 12.42 14.07
N GLY A 152 -6.44 13.45 13.29
CA GLY A 152 -6.56 14.85 13.70
C GLY A 152 -7.83 15.56 13.20
N ALA A 153 -8.77 14.85 12.57
CA ALA A 153 -9.93 15.46 11.93
C ALA A 153 -10.85 16.19 12.93
N ALA A 154 -11.06 15.65 14.14
CA ALA A 154 -11.89 16.28 15.16
C ALA A 154 -11.41 17.68 15.59
N THR A 155 -10.13 18.03 15.38
CA THR A 155 -9.59 19.37 15.63
C THR A 155 -10.32 20.47 14.84
N PHE A 156 -11.02 20.10 13.78
CA PHE A 156 -11.73 21.02 12.89
C PHE A 156 -13.24 21.12 13.15
N LEU A 157 -13.80 20.37 14.11
CA LEU A 157 -15.24 20.41 14.44
C LEU A 157 -15.75 21.82 14.81
N THR A 158 -14.89 22.65 15.40
CA THR A 158 -15.20 24.04 15.80
C THR A 158 -14.34 25.06 15.06
N SER A 159 -14.09 24.83 13.78
CA SER A 159 -13.09 25.59 13.00
C SER A 159 -13.55 26.96 12.49
N ASN A 160 -14.79 27.40 12.73
CA ASN A 160 -15.24 28.74 12.32
C ASN A 160 -15.77 29.60 13.47
N ARG A 161 -15.72 30.94 13.28
CA ARG A 161 -16.19 31.95 14.25
C ARG A 161 -17.69 31.85 14.59
N LYS A 162 -18.45 31.07 13.82
CA LYS A 162 -19.90 30.85 14.00
C LYS A 162 -20.21 29.50 14.68
N GLY A 163 -19.18 28.73 15.05
CA GLY A 163 -19.33 27.42 15.69
C GLY A 163 -19.87 26.30 14.77
N THR A 164 -19.83 26.44 13.44
CA THR A 164 -20.31 25.39 12.54
C THR A 164 -19.18 24.45 12.12
N SER A 165 -19.49 23.16 12.10
CA SER A 165 -18.61 22.09 11.64
C SER A 165 -18.41 22.16 10.12
N PRO A 166 -17.21 21.84 9.59
CA PRO A 166 -17.01 21.70 8.16
C PRO A 166 -17.81 20.53 7.59
N VAL A 167 -18.01 20.52 6.28
CA VAL A 167 -18.52 19.35 5.58
C VAL A 167 -17.40 18.31 5.51
N TYR A 168 -17.58 17.17 6.18
CA TYR A 168 -16.66 16.05 6.10
C TYR A 168 -17.04 15.16 4.92
N ILE A 169 -16.12 14.98 3.98
CA ILE A 169 -16.32 14.26 2.74
C ILE A 169 -15.41 13.03 2.71
N ALA A 170 -15.96 11.87 2.35
CA ALA A 170 -15.19 10.66 2.07
C ALA A 170 -15.84 9.84 0.95
N HIS A 171 -15.13 8.89 0.35
CA HIS A 171 -15.79 7.84 -0.42
C HIS A 171 -16.72 7.01 0.47
N GLU A 172 -17.83 6.49 -0.06
CA GLU A 172 -18.81 5.75 0.74
C GLU A 172 -18.22 4.54 1.48
N GLN A 173 -17.26 3.84 0.88
CA GLN A 173 -16.57 2.72 1.52
C GLN A 173 -15.67 3.18 2.67
N ALA A 174 -14.95 4.30 2.50
CA ALA A 174 -14.13 4.87 3.56
C ALA A 174 -15.01 5.43 4.69
N ALA A 175 -16.15 6.05 4.36
CA ALA A 175 -17.12 6.53 5.34
C ALA A 175 -17.70 5.39 6.19
N ALA A 176 -18.02 4.24 5.58
CA ALA A 176 -18.48 3.06 6.31
C ALA A 176 -17.41 2.55 7.30
N ARG A 177 -16.13 2.57 6.92
CA ARG A 177 -15.01 2.19 7.79
C ARG A 177 -14.77 3.20 8.92
N ILE A 178 -14.82 4.50 8.63
CA ILE A 178 -14.73 5.57 9.65
C ILE A 178 -15.87 5.41 10.67
N LYS A 179 -17.11 5.22 10.20
CA LYS A 179 -18.27 5.00 11.07
C LYS A 179 -18.11 3.75 11.94
N ARG A 180 -17.63 2.65 11.36
CA ARG A 180 -17.40 1.38 12.09
C ARG A 180 -16.33 1.52 13.16
N ALA A 181 -15.28 2.30 12.89
CA ALA A 181 -14.18 2.50 13.84
C ALA A 181 -14.64 3.19 15.14
N ALA A 182 -15.72 3.99 15.08
CA ALA A 182 -16.30 4.70 16.23
C ALA A 182 -15.27 5.50 17.05
N ASP A 183 -14.20 5.98 16.41
CA ASP A 183 -13.16 6.79 17.02
C ASP A 183 -13.63 8.25 17.14
N PRO A 184 -13.73 8.83 18.35
CA PRO A 184 -14.22 10.20 18.55
C PRO A 184 -13.33 11.26 17.89
N ARG A 185 -12.08 10.93 17.55
CA ARG A 185 -11.17 11.83 16.84
C ARG A 185 -11.48 11.95 15.35
N ARG A 186 -12.36 11.09 14.83
CA ARG A 186 -12.63 10.91 13.40
C ARG A 186 -14.12 11.12 13.12
N PRO A 187 -14.58 12.39 12.99
CA PRO A 187 -15.97 12.70 12.70
C PRO A 187 -16.51 11.92 11.51
N VAL A 188 -17.69 11.33 11.68
CA VAL A 188 -18.36 10.59 10.60
C VAL A 188 -18.59 11.54 9.41
N PRO A 189 -18.22 11.14 8.17
CA PRO A 189 -18.44 11.97 6.99
C PRO A 189 -19.90 12.37 6.85
N THR A 190 -20.15 13.67 6.68
CA THR A 190 -21.48 14.24 6.46
C THR A 190 -21.87 14.24 4.97
N LYS A 191 -20.90 13.98 4.09
CA LYS A 191 -21.09 13.81 2.65
C LYS A 191 -20.30 12.61 2.17
N THR A 192 -20.88 11.82 1.28
CA THR A 192 -20.21 10.69 0.63
C THR A 192 -20.06 10.91 -0.87
N VAL A 193 -18.90 10.52 -1.40
CA VAL A 193 -18.65 10.33 -2.83
C VAL A 193 -19.17 8.95 -3.22
N ARG A 194 -19.96 8.89 -4.29
CA ARG A 194 -20.50 7.66 -4.88
C ARG A 194 -20.12 7.60 -6.35
N GLY A 195 -19.84 6.40 -6.84
CA GLY A 195 -19.33 6.19 -8.20
C GLY A 195 -17.93 6.76 -8.39
N ASP A 196 -17.52 6.95 -9.64
CA ASP A 196 -16.12 7.16 -9.99
C ASP A 196 -15.62 8.59 -9.76
N ARG A 197 -16.51 9.58 -9.63
CA ARG A 197 -16.12 10.99 -9.49
C ARG A 197 -17.15 11.84 -8.76
N TYR A 198 -16.65 12.68 -7.86
CA TYR A 198 -17.35 13.85 -7.33
C TYR A 198 -16.53 15.12 -7.59
N VAL A 199 -17.20 16.22 -7.92
CA VAL A 199 -16.55 17.52 -8.12
C VAL A 199 -16.97 18.47 -7.01
N LEU A 200 -16.05 18.77 -6.10
CA LEU A 200 -16.26 19.83 -5.12
C LEU A 200 -16.04 21.18 -5.79
N ARG A 201 -17.05 22.04 -5.72
CA ARG A 201 -17.02 23.43 -6.21
C ARG A 201 -17.24 24.35 -5.03
N THR A 202 -16.27 25.19 -4.71
CA THR A 202 -16.35 26.14 -3.58
C THR A 202 -15.39 27.30 -3.80
N GLY A 203 -15.86 28.52 -3.54
CA GLY A 203 -15.04 29.73 -3.59
C GLY A 203 -14.29 29.95 -4.91
N GLY A 204 -14.89 29.56 -6.05
CA GLY A 204 -14.30 29.66 -7.39
C GLY A 204 -13.36 28.53 -7.79
N GLU A 205 -13.07 27.59 -6.88
CA GLU A 205 -12.18 26.46 -7.13
C GLU A 205 -12.96 25.18 -7.50
N ARG A 206 -12.28 24.25 -8.16
CA ARG A 206 -12.77 22.90 -8.47
C ARG A 206 -11.78 21.87 -7.95
N ILE A 207 -12.24 20.91 -7.17
CA ILE A 207 -11.43 19.77 -6.72
C ILE A 207 -12.14 18.49 -7.15
N TYR A 208 -11.45 17.64 -7.90
CA TYR A 208 -11.93 16.32 -8.30
C TYR A 208 -11.59 15.30 -7.21
N LEU A 209 -12.60 14.59 -6.74
CA LEU A 209 -12.48 13.44 -5.87
C LEU A 209 -12.83 12.21 -6.71
N ASP A 210 -11.80 11.56 -7.23
CA ASP A 210 -11.95 10.44 -8.15
C ASP A 210 -11.72 9.13 -7.41
N TYR A 211 -12.49 8.11 -7.77
CA TYR A 211 -12.35 6.75 -7.29
C TYR A 211 -12.00 5.84 -8.46
N HIS A 212 -10.84 5.18 -8.39
CA HIS A 212 -10.34 4.26 -9.42
C HIS A 212 -10.24 2.81 -8.92
N GLY A 213 -10.89 2.50 -7.80
CA GLY A 213 -10.78 1.22 -7.11
C GLY A 213 -9.95 1.32 -5.82
N ASN A 214 -9.79 0.17 -5.17
CA ASN A 214 -9.20 0.07 -3.82
C ASN A 214 -7.72 -0.27 -3.92
N PHE A 215 -6.86 0.74 -4.00
CA PHE A 215 -5.42 0.58 -4.14
C PHE A 215 -4.74 0.28 -2.81
N HIS A 216 -5.04 1.05 -1.77
CA HIS A 216 -4.53 0.88 -0.41
C HIS A 216 -5.65 0.42 0.54
N SER A 217 -6.86 0.96 0.38
CA SER A 217 -8.00 0.65 1.22
C SER A 217 -9.33 0.86 0.49
N PRO A 218 -10.42 0.20 0.93
CA PRO A 218 -11.77 0.52 0.48
C PRO A 218 -12.11 2.01 0.52
N GLY A 219 -12.26 2.58 -0.67
CA GLY A 219 -12.63 3.98 -0.90
C GLY A 219 -11.48 4.97 -0.94
N ASP A 220 -10.30 4.57 -1.44
CA ASP A 220 -9.21 5.53 -1.69
C ASP A 220 -9.62 6.57 -2.73
N LEU A 221 -9.51 7.84 -2.36
CA LEU A 221 -9.76 8.96 -3.25
C LEU A 221 -8.46 9.52 -3.83
N PHE A 222 -8.48 9.73 -5.14
CA PHE A 222 -7.54 10.58 -5.86
C PHE A 222 -8.07 12.00 -5.77
N VAL A 223 -7.37 12.87 -5.05
CA VAL A 223 -7.79 14.26 -4.83
C VAL A 223 -6.99 15.18 -5.75
N PHE A 224 -7.63 15.67 -6.81
CA PHE A 224 -6.97 16.46 -7.85
C PHE A 224 -7.49 17.90 -7.93
N ALA A 225 -6.57 18.85 -7.77
CA ALA A 225 -6.79 20.29 -7.92
C ALA A 225 -6.18 20.74 -9.28
N PRO A 226 -6.98 20.80 -10.36
CA PRO A 226 -6.50 20.97 -11.75
C PRO A 226 -5.86 22.32 -12.01
N ARG A 227 -6.37 23.41 -11.38
CA ARG A 227 -5.85 24.77 -11.56
C ARG A 227 -4.44 24.90 -10.96
N GLN A 228 -4.21 24.21 -9.85
CA GLN A 228 -2.94 24.18 -9.12
C GLN A 228 -2.00 23.09 -9.65
N LYS A 229 -2.53 22.16 -10.45
CA LYS A 229 -1.86 20.94 -10.92
C LYS A 229 -1.30 20.12 -9.76
N VAL A 230 -2.09 19.96 -8.70
CA VAL A 230 -1.74 19.17 -7.51
C VAL A 230 -2.63 17.92 -7.46
N LEU A 231 -2.02 16.74 -7.37
CA LEU A 231 -2.70 15.47 -7.17
C LEU A 231 -2.23 14.85 -5.85
N MET A 232 -3.17 14.44 -5.01
CA MET A 232 -2.89 13.69 -3.79
C MET A 232 -3.48 12.28 -3.88
N LEU A 233 -2.65 11.29 -3.58
CA LEU A 233 -3.04 9.88 -3.42
C LEU A 233 -2.24 9.31 -2.24
N VAL A 234 -2.96 8.89 -1.22
CA VAL A 234 -2.38 8.59 0.09
C VAL A 234 -2.10 7.10 0.22
N ASP A 235 -0.94 6.77 0.78
CA ASP A 235 -0.47 5.41 1.12
C ASP A 235 -0.37 4.38 -0.02
N VAL A 236 -0.48 4.83 -1.27
CA VAL A 236 -0.20 3.98 -2.43
C VAL A 236 1.23 4.20 -2.95
N ILE A 237 1.60 5.44 -3.23
CA ILE A 237 2.94 5.82 -3.74
C ILE A 237 3.60 6.79 -2.76
N ALA A 238 4.77 6.40 -2.24
CA ALA A 238 5.68 7.29 -1.55
C ALA A 238 6.79 7.73 -2.53
N PRO A 239 6.87 9.00 -2.93
CA PRO A 239 7.84 9.45 -3.92
C PRO A 239 9.29 9.14 -3.52
N ARG A 240 10.06 8.51 -4.42
CA ARG A 240 11.47 8.10 -4.23
C ARG A 240 11.69 6.95 -3.24
N TYR A 241 10.62 6.25 -2.87
CA TYR A 241 10.66 5.03 -2.08
C TYR A 241 10.12 3.86 -2.90
N ALA A 242 10.63 2.67 -2.59
CA ALA A 242 9.98 1.42 -2.98
C ALA A 242 8.60 1.30 -2.29
N PRO A 243 7.68 0.45 -2.79
CA PRO A 243 6.42 0.18 -2.12
C PRO A 243 6.64 -0.18 -0.65
N TYR A 244 5.91 0.49 0.22
CA TYR A 244 5.93 0.18 1.64
C TYR A 244 5.37 -1.23 1.87
N PHE A 245 5.88 -1.92 2.89
CA PHE A 245 5.39 -3.19 3.45
C PHE A 245 4.29 -3.91 2.64
N GLN A 246 4.69 -4.95 1.89
CA GLN A 246 3.75 -5.81 1.15
C GLN A 246 2.84 -5.02 0.18
N LEU A 247 3.42 -4.17 -0.67
CA LEU A 247 2.68 -3.35 -1.64
C LEU A 247 1.59 -2.48 -0.99
N GLY A 248 1.93 -1.86 0.13
CA GLY A 248 1.05 -0.97 0.89
C GLY A 248 -0.19 -1.69 1.40
N HIS A 249 -0.13 -2.98 1.71
CA HIS A 249 -1.29 -3.78 2.13
C HIS A 249 -2.48 -3.69 1.17
N THR A 250 -2.22 -3.57 -0.13
CA THR A 250 -3.28 -3.47 -1.12
C THR A 250 -4.27 -4.64 -1.04
N PRO A 251 -5.59 -4.39 -1.10
CA PRO A 251 -6.57 -5.46 -1.19
C PRO A 251 -6.71 -6.02 -2.61
N ASP A 252 -6.10 -5.39 -3.61
CA ASP A 252 -6.19 -5.75 -5.03
C ASP A 252 -4.82 -5.58 -5.69
N ILE A 253 -4.03 -6.66 -5.67
CA ILE A 253 -2.66 -6.69 -6.21
C ILE A 253 -2.65 -6.43 -7.74
N PRO A 254 -3.53 -7.06 -8.56
CA PRO A 254 -3.64 -6.71 -9.98
C PRO A 254 -3.89 -5.23 -10.24
N LEU A 255 -4.82 -4.61 -9.49
CA LEU A 255 -5.11 -3.19 -9.61
C LEU A 255 -3.90 -2.34 -9.21
N TYR A 256 -3.24 -2.68 -8.10
CA TYR A 256 -2.07 -1.95 -7.60
C TYR A 256 -0.95 -1.85 -8.65
N MET A 257 -0.72 -2.90 -9.44
CA MET A 257 0.27 -2.90 -10.52
C MET A 257 -0.01 -1.83 -11.60
N THR A 258 -1.23 -1.30 -11.66
CA THR A 258 -1.65 -0.29 -12.64
C THR A 258 -1.50 1.15 -12.13
N VAL A 259 -1.16 1.35 -10.84
CA VAL A 259 -1.34 2.66 -10.19
C VAL A 259 -0.61 3.79 -10.89
N SER A 260 0.65 3.60 -11.30
CA SER A 260 1.41 4.67 -11.95
C SER A 260 0.76 5.09 -13.28
N ASP A 261 0.15 4.15 -14.00
CA ASP A 261 -0.54 4.44 -15.27
C ASP A 261 -1.81 5.24 -15.03
N VAL A 262 -2.52 4.98 -13.93
CA VAL A 262 -3.71 5.75 -13.53
C VAL A 262 -3.30 7.16 -13.10
N VAL A 263 -2.31 7.28 -12.22
CA VAL A 263 -1.79 8.57 -11.73
C VAL A 263 -1.28 9.44 -12.89
N LEU A 264 -0.57 8.85 -13.85
CA LEU A 264 -0.03 9.60 -15.00
C LEU A 264 -1.10 10.09 -16.00
N ARG A 265 -2.38 9.70 -15.87
CA ARG A 265 -3.48 10.28 -16.68
C ARG A 265 -3.82 11.72 -16.28
N TYR A 266 -3.48 12.12 -15.06
CA TYR A 266 -3.73 13.47 -14.56
C TYR A 266 -2.66 14.44 -15.05
N ASP A 267 -3.05 15.68 -15.40
CA ASP A 267 -2.10 16.78 -15.69
C ASP A 267 -1.65 17.46 -14.38
N PHE A 268 -0.97 16.70 -13.53
CA PHE A 268 -0.36 17.23 -12.30
C PHE A 268 1.10 17.63 -12.53
N ARG A 269 1.52 18.65 -11.79
CA ARG A 269 2.92 19.07 -11.62
C ARG A 269 3.48 18.53 -10.30
N THR A 270 2.67 18.58 -9.24
CA THR A 270 3.05 18.13 -7.90
C THR A 270 2.15 16.96 -7.47
N PHE A 271 2.77 15.85 -7.09
CA PHE A 271 2.12 14.71 -6.46
C PHE A 271 2.39 14.72 -4.96
N ILE A 272 1.35 14.54 -4.15
CA ILE A 272 1.45 14.43 -2.69
C ILE A 272 1.09 12.99 -2.31
N GLY A 273 2.07 12.26 -1.78
CA GLY A 273 1.84 10.98 -1.11
C GLY A 273 1.44 11.20 0.35
N GLY A 274 0.91 10.16 1.00
CA GLY A 274 0.54 10.20 2.42
C GLY A 274 1.73 10.28 3.38
N HIS A 275 2.81 9.58 3.02
CA HIS A 275 4.03 9.49 3.79
C HIS A 275 5.27 9.87 2.96
N ALA A 276 6.44 9.82 3.61
CA ALA A 276 7.74 10.30 3.14
C ALA A 276 7.87 11.84 3.12
N HIS A 277 9.09 12.32 2.92
CA HIS A 277 9.43 13.72 3.12
C HIS A 277 9.44 14.56 1.85
N HIS A 278 9.09 13.99 0.69
CA HIS A 278 9.18 14.66 -0.61
C HIS A 278 7.87 14.57 -1.37
N TYR A 279 7.53 15.65 -2.08
CA TYR A 279 6.53 15.58 -3.13
C TYR A 279 7.08 14.84 -4.35
N GLY A 280 6.18 14.21 -5.10
CA GLY A 280 6.50 13.52 -6.34
C GLY A 280 6.32 14.41 -7.55
N THR A 281 7.13 14.12 -8.56
CA THR A 281 6.98 14.58 -9.93
C THR A 281 6.41 13.46 -10.80
N ARG A 282 6.04 13.78 -12.04
CA ARG A 282 5.67 12.75 -13.03
C ARG A 282 6.79 11.74 -13.26
N GLN A 283 8.06 12.17 -13.16
CA GLN A 283 9.21 11.29 -13.29
C GLN A 283 9.30 10.31 -12.10
N ASP A 284 9.05 10.78 -10.87
CA ASP A 284 9.02 9.90 -9.69
C ASP A 284 7.94 8.81 -9.84
N ILE A 285 6.75 9.17 -10.37
CA ILE A 285 5.68 8.20 -10.64
C ILE A 285 6.07 7.20 -11.72
N ALA A 286 6.73 7.66 -12.79
CA ALA A 286 7.23 6.77 -13.84
C ALA A 286 8.33 5.83 -13.33
N THR A 287 9.23 6.31 -12.49
CA THR A 287 10.27 5.49 -11.83
C THR A 287 9.64 4.43 -10.92
N TYR A 288 8.67 4.82 -10.09
CA TYR A 288 7.90 3.88 -9.27
C TYR A 288 7.23 2.80 -10.13
N GLY A 289 6.72 3.19 -11.30
CA GLY A 289 6.17 2.25 -12.25
C GLY A 289 7.18 1.24 -12.80
N LYS A 290 8.36 1.70 -13.21
CA LYS A 290 9.42 0.80 -13.66
C LYS A 290 9.84 -0.20 -12.58
N TYR A 291 9.91 0.24 -11.32
CA TYR A 291 10.18 -0.66 -10.21
C TYR A 291 9.11 -1.75 -10.06
N LEU A 292 7.82 -1.39 -10.12
CA LEU A 292 6.73 -2.37 -10.06
C LEU A 292 6.78 -3.35 -11.25
N ASP A 293 7.15 -2.88 -12.44
CA ASP A 293 7.31 -3.75 -13.61
C ASP A 293 8.45 -4.74 -13.44
N ASP A 294 9.59 -4.30 -12.92
CA ASP A 294 10.73 -5.17 -12.63
C ASP A 294 10.39 -6.17 -11.51
N LEU A 295 9.72 -5.73 -10.44
CA LEU A 295 9.22 -6.61 -9.39
C LEU A 295 8.28 -7.67 -9.95
N TYR A 296 7.29 -7.25 -10.75
CA TYR A 296 6.34 -8.17 -11.36
C TYR A 296 7.00 -9.20 -12.25
N ASN A 297 7.83 -8.75 -13.18
CA ASN A 297 8.47 -9.63 -14.15
C ASN A 297 9.48 -10.58 -13.48
N THR A 298 10.21 -10.11 -12.46
CA THR A 298 11.14 -10.94 -11.68
C THR A 298 10.38 -11.98 -10.87
N ALA A 299 9.36 -11.58 -10.12
CA ALA A 299 8.53 -12.49 -9.33
C ALA A 299 7.87 -13.54 -10.23
N ARG A 300 7.35 -13.14 -11.39
CA ARG A 300 6.71 -14.07 -12.33
C ARG A 300 7.70 -15.08 -12.89
N LYS A 301 8.91 -14.65 -13.25
CA LYS A 301 9.97 -15.57 -13.68
C LYS A 301 10.29 -16.58 -12.58
N VAL A 302 10.50 -16.11 -11.35
CA VAL A 302 10.79 -16.97 -10.20
C VAL A 302 9.63 -17.90 -9.87
N PHE A 303 8.39 -17.45 -10.00
CA PHE A 303 7.20 -18.29 -9.82
C PHE A 303 7.15 -19.47 -10.79
N LEU A 304 7.57 -19.25 -12.04
CA LEU A 304 7.53 -20.26 -13.11
C LEU A 304 8.74 -21.19 -13.11
N GLU A 305 9.92 -20.68 -12.75
CA GLU A 305 11.21 -21.37 -12.94
C GLU A 305 11.89 -21.75 -11.61
N GLY A 306 11.52 -21.06 -10.53
CA GLY A 306 12.12 -21.19 -9.21
C GLY A 306 11.89 -22.56 -8.60
N ARG A 307 12.85 -22.98 -7.78
CA ARG A 307 12.87 -24.31 -7.15
C ARG A 307 12.88 -24.16 -5.64
N VAL A 308 12.13 -25.04 -4.99
CA VAL A 308 11.99 -25.11 -3.53
C VAL A 308 12.30 -26.53 -3.12
N ASP A 309 13.21 -26.70 -2.17
CA ASP A 309 13.51 -28.00 -1.58
C ASP A 309 12.54 -28.25 -0.41
N PHE A 310 11.75 -29.31 -0.52
CA PHE A 310 10.80 -29.75 0.50
C PHE A 310 11.32 -30.94 1.31
N SER A 311 12.57 -31.38 1.12
CA SER A 311 13.13 -32.59 1.74
C SER A 311 13.07 -32.58 3.26
N GLN A 312 13.15 -31.40 3.88
CA GLN A 312 13.10 -31.22 5.33
C GLN A 312 11.68 -30.96 5.88
N LEU A 313 10.66 -30.92 5.01
CA LEU A 313 9.28 -30.68 5.44
C LEU A 313 8.65 -31.96 5.97
N GLU A 314 8.01 -31.87 7.14
CA GLU A 314 7.20 -32.95 7.69
C GLU A 314 6.11 -33.39 6.69
N PRO A 315 6.00 -34.70 6.38
CA PRO A 315 4.96 -35.21 5.51
C PRO A 315 3.56 -34.80 6.01
N GLY A 316 2.75 -34.20 5.13
CA GLY A 316 1.39 -33.76 5.45
C GLY A 316 1.27 -32.33 6.01
N ASN A 317 2.38 -31.65 6.32
CA ASN A 317 2.35 -30.25 6.77
C ASN A 317 2.16 -29.26 5.61
N ALA A 318 0.94 -29.17 5.08
CA ALA A 318 0.60 -28.33 3.93
C ALA A 318 0.82 -26.83 4.18
N TRP A 319 0.59 -26.35 5.40
CA TRP A 319 0.79 -24.95 5.77
C TRP A 319 2.28 -24.61 5.83
N GLY A 320 3.10 -25.49 6.41
CA GLY A 320 4.56 -25.38 6.38
C GLY A 320 5.11 -25.41 4.96
N GLY A 321 4.57 -26.27 4.10
CA GLY A 321 4.92 -26.30 2.68
C GLY A 321 4.59 -25.01 1.95
N SER A 322 3.42 -24.42 2.21
CA SER A 322 3.03 -23.13 1.63
C SER A 322 3.97 -22.00 2.07
N GLN A 323 4.27 -21.94 3.37
CA GLN A 323 5.21 -20.97 3.92
C GLN A 323 6.61 -21.10 3.31
N LEU A 324 7.11 -22.35 3.20
CA LEU A 324 8.42 -22.63 2.61
C LEU A 324 8.46 -22.27 1.11
N PHE A 325 7.39 -22.57 0.37
CA PHE A 325 7.27 -22.24 -1.04
C PHE A 325 7.30 -20.72 -1.28
N TYR A 326 6.34 -19.98 -0.73
CA TYR A 326 6.26 -18.55 -0.96
C TYR A 326 7.43 -17.78 -0.36
N GLY A 327 7.93 -18.18 0.81
CA GLY A 327 9.11 -17.57 1.44
C GLY A 327 10.39 -17.78 0.62
N THR A 328 10.60 -18.98 0.09
CA THR A 328 11.79 -19.27 -0.75
C THR A 328 11.75 -18.52 -2.07
N LEU A 329 10.60 -18.51 -2.76
CA LEU A 329 10.46 -17.79 -4.02
C LEU A 329 10.51 -16.26 -3.83
N ALA A 330 10.00 -15.74 -2.71
CA ALA A 330 10.12 -14.32 -2.39
C ALA A 330 11.59 -13.90 -2.20
N ARG A 331 12.39 -14.69 -1.48
CA ARG A 331 13.84 -14.47 -1.34
C ARG A 331 14.57 -14.53 -2.68
N GLN A 332 14.31 -15.56 -3.48
CA GLN A 332 14.88 -15.69 -4.83
C GLN A 332 14.50 -14.49 -5.72
N THR A 333 13.28 -13.96 -5.58
CA THR A 333 12.84 -12.75 -6.29
C THR A 333 13.66 -11.54 -5.84
N ALA A 334 13.83 -11.34 -4.53
CA ALA A 334 14.61 -10.24 -3.99
C ALA A 334 16.08 -10.30 -4.41
N GLU A 335 16.66 -11.49 -4.43
CA GLU A 335 18.02 -11.74 -4.92
C GLU A 335 18.16 -11.39 -6.41
N GLN A 336 17.14 -11.65 -7.23
CA GLN A 336 17.15 -11.41 -8.68
C GLN A 336 16.68 -10.01 -9.09
N MET A 337 16.14 -9.20 -8.17
CA MET A 337 15.75 -7.83 -8.48
C MET A 337 16.95 -7.00 -8.98
N PRO A 338 16.75 -6.13 -9.99
CA PRO A 338 17.83 -5.29 -10.50
C PRO A 338 18.47 -4.42 -9.40
N LYS A 339 19.79 -4.55 -9.24
CA LYS A 339 20.49 -3.98 -8.07
C LYS A 339 20.61 -2.46 -8.07
N HIS A 340 20.40 -1.79 -9.21
CA HIS A 340 20.38 -0.32 -9.27
C HIS A 340 19.26 0.29 -8.39
N TRP A 341 18.17 -0.44 -8.17
CA TRP A 341 17.08 0.00 -7.30
C TRP A 341 17.52 0.26 -5.86
N LEU A 342 18.54 -0.47 -5.38
CA LEU A 342 19.13 -0.30 -4.04
C LEU A 342 19.77 1.10 -3.85
N THR A 343 20.11 1.77 -4.95
CA THR A 343 20.69 3.13 -4.93
C THR A 343 19.73 4.21 -5.42
N GLU A 344 18.63 3.84 -6.09
CA GLU A 344 17.66 4.77 -6.66
C GLU A 344 16.44 5.00 -5.76
N LEU A 345 15.98 3.97 -5.05
CA LEU A 345 14.78 4.03 -4.21
C LEU A 345 15.09 3.66 -2.77
N ALA A 346 14.65 4.49 -1.84
CA ALA A 346 14.71 4.16 -0.42
C ALA A 346 13.79 2.95 -0.10
N GLY A 347 14.25 2.07 0.78
CA GLY A 347 13.50 0.88 1.20
C GLY A 347 13.46 -0.27 0.17
N ALA A 348 14.20 -0.16 -0.94
CA ALA A 348 14.34 -1.23 -1.91
C ALA A 348 15.10 -2.45 -1.34
N ASP A 349 15.89 -2.28 -0.27
CA ASP A 349 16.49 -3.35 0.51
C ASP A 349 15.53 -3.96 1.54
N LEU A 350 14.52 -3.20 2.00
CA LEU A 350 13.68 -3.57 3.13
C LEU A 350 12.44 -4.39 2.74
N TYR A 351 11.75 -3.96 1.68
CA TYR A 351 10.36 -4.42 1.43
C TYR A 351 10.18 -5.24 0.16
N VAL A 352 11.24 -5.49 -0.62
CA VAL A 352 11.16 -6.30 -1.85
C VAL A 352 10.65 -7.70 -1.55
N GLU A 353 11.21 -8.40 -0.56
CA GLU A 353 10.82 -9.78 -0.26
C GLU A 353 9.34 -9.86 0.14
N GLY A 354 8.90 -9.00 1.06
CA GLY A 354 7.49 -8.95 1.47
C GLY A 354 6.55 -8.63 0.31
N SER A 355 6.94 -7.70 -0.57
CA SER A 355 6.19 -7.33 -1.76
C SER A 355 6.14 -8.46 -2.79
N ALA A 356 7.25 -9.17 -2.98
CA ALA A 356 7.31 -10.35 -3.83
C ALA A 356 6.39 -11.45 -3.30
N ARG A 357 6.37 -11.67 -1.98
CA ARG A 357 5.53 -12.71 -1.36
C ARG A 357 4.04 -12.52 -1.64
N VAL A 358 3.51 -11.30 -1.46
CA VAL A 358 2.09 -11.04 -1.75
C VAL A 358 1.77 -11.13 -3.24
N LEU A 359 2.71 -10.76 -4.09
CA LEU A 359 2.55 -10.87 -5.53
C LEU A 359 2.57 -12.34 -6.01
N LEU A 360 3.46 -13.17 -5.46
CA LEU A 360 3.50 -14.61 -5.74
C LEU A 360 2.21 -15.30 -5.31
N TYR A 361 1.64 -14.89 -4.17
CA TYR A 361 0.32 -15.35 -3.74
C TYR A 361 -0.79 -14.91 -4.70
N SER A 362 -0.76 -13.66 -5.17
CA SER A 362 -1.68 -13.17 -6.21
C SER A 362 -1.56 -13.94 -7.52
N PHE A 363 -0.36 -14.34 -7.96
CA PHE A 363 -0.21 -15.21 -9.13
C PHE A 363 -0.95 -16.53 -8.99
N TRP A 364 -0.91 -17.11 -7.79
CA TRP A 364 -1.65 -18.33 -7.49
C TRP A 364 -3.16 -18.08 -7.45
N THR A 365 -3.64 -17.07 -6.71
CA THR A 365 -5.09 -16.87 -6.51
C THR A 365 -5.78 -16.29 -7.73
N ASP A 366 -5.12 -15.43 -8.49
CA ASP A 366 -5.75 -14.63 -9.53
C ASP A 366 -5.49 -15.20 -10.93
N TYR A 367 -4.44 -16.02 -11.10
CA TYR A 367 -3.98 -16.45 -12.43
C TYR A 367 -3.62 -17.94 -12.57
N ALA A 368 -3.63 -18.74 -11.50
CA ALA A 368 -3.35 -20.18 -11.65
C ALA A 368 -4.37 -20.85 -12.59
N PRO A 369 -3.93 -21.80 -13.44
CA PRO A 369 -4.84 -22.61 -14.23
C PRO A 369 -5.58 -23.57 -13.29
N PHE A 370 -6.69 -23.11 -12.73
CA PHE A 370 -7.65 -23.99 -12.10
C PHE A 370 -8.38 -24.78 -13.20
N PRO A 371 -8.62 -26.09 -13.03
CA PRO A 371 -9.46 -26.85 -13.94
C PRO A 371 -10.80 -26.13 -14.16
N GLY A 372 -11.13 -25.81 -15.41
CA GLY A 372 -12.34 -25.05 -15.80
C GLY A 372 -12.25 -23.52 -15.69
N GLY A 373 -11.10 -22.97 -15.28
CA GLY A 373 -10.85 -21.53 -15.20
C GLY A 373 -10.55 -20.86 -16.55
N PRO A 374 -10.52 -19.51 -16.61
CA PRO A 374 -10.26 -18.78 -17.85
C PRO A 374 -8.86 -19.02 -18.45
N ASN A 375 -7.92 -19.57 -17.66
CA ASN A 375 -6.55 -19.88 -18.05
C ASN A 375 -6.24 -21.38 -18.11
N ASP A 376 -7.26 -22.24 -18.04
CA ASP A 376 -7.08 -23.68 -18.18
C ASP A 376 -6.65 -24.01 -19.62
N PRO A 377 -5.46 -24.61 -19.84
CA PRO A 377 -5.01 -24.98 -21.18
C PRO A 377 -5.87 -26.08 -21.82
N ASN A 378 -6.77 -26.73 -21.07
CA ASN A 378 -7.68 -27.77 -21.54
C ASN A 378 -9.11 -27.27 -21.78
N ARG A 379 -9.36 -25.96 -21.72
CA ARG A 379 -10.69 -25.37 -21.95
C ARG A 379 -10.98 -25.07 -23.43
#